data_AF-A0A011PJV8-F1
#
_entry.id   AF-A0A011PJV8-F1
#
_cell.length_a   1.000
_cell.length_b   1.000
_cell.length_c   1.000
_cell.angle_alpha   90.00
_cell.angle_beta   90.00
_cell.angle_gamma   90.00
#
_symmetry.space_group_name_H-M   'P 1'
#
loop_
_entity.id
_entity.type
_entity.pdbx_description
1 polymer ?
#
loop_
_entity_poly.entity_id
_entity_poly.type
_entity_poly.pdbx_seq_one_letter_code
_entity_poly.pdbx_strand_id
1 'polypeptide(L)'
;MRGKNARTLAPGRRQVNILKTRKREHSRKPDEAYELIESCSPGPYLEMFARGSRDGWATWGNQADAYSPDWPTYANHSQAEVDVDSLLVKA
;
A
#
# COMPACT_ATOMS: atom_id res chain seq x y z
N MET A 1 4.73 25.25 -4.65
CA MET A 1 4.43 25.01 -3.21
C MET A 1 4.81 26.23 -2.40
N ARG A 2 3.95 26.68 -1.49
CA ARG A 2 4.17 27.88 -0.67
C ARG A 2 4.33 27.44 0.79
N GLY A 3 5.45 27.75 1.42
CA GLY A 3 5.77 27.34 2.80
C GLY A 3 7.28 27.12 3.02
N LYS A 4 7.79 27.47 4.20
CA LYS A 4 9.19 27.20 4.59
C LYS A 4 9.35 25.67 4.69
N ASN A 5 10.32 25.09 3.99
CA ASN A 5 10.60 23.64 3.96
C ASN A 5 9.57 22.74 3.22
N ALA A 6 8.81 23.26 2.26
CA ALA A 6 7.87 22.46 1.45
C ALA A 6 8.55 21.59 0.36
N ARG A 7 9.75 21.06 0.62
CA ARG A 7 10.48 20.19 -0.31
C ARG A 7 10.44 18.74 0.19
N THR A 8 10.51 17.79 -0.73
CA THR A 8 10.78 16.38 -0.40
C THR A 8 12.05 16.25 0.44
N LEU A 9 12.17 15.20 1.24
CA LEU A 9 13.37 14.87 2.00
C LEU A 9 14.53 14.47 1.05
N ALA A 10 15.73 14.33 1.62
CA ALA A 10 16.93 14.01 0.85
C ALA A 10 16.81 12.73 -0.01
N PRO A 11 16.14 11.65 0.45
CA PRO A 11 15.92 10.45 -0.37
C PRO A 11 15.15 10.74 -1.66
N GLY A 12 14.13 11.61 -1.60
CA GLY A 12 13.31 11.97 -2.77
C GLY A 12 14.05 12.76 -3.85
N ARG A 13 15.32 13.11 -3.63
CA ARG A 13 16.21 13.75 -4.63
C ARG A 13 17.30 12.83 -5.15
N ARG A 14 17.48 11.64 -4.55
CA ARG A 14 18.54 10.69 -4.90
C ARG A 14 18.01 9.35 -5.37
N GLN A 15 16.78 9.00 -5.02
CA GLN A 15 16.15 7.76 -5.45
C GLN A 15 15.95 7.74 -6.98
N VAL A 16 16.16 6.57 -7.58
CA VAL A 16 15.80 6.28 -8.97
C VAL A 16 14.29 6.12 -9.15
N ASN A 17 13.75 6.57 -10.29
CA ASN A 17 12.30 6.53 -10.58
C ASN A 17 11.80 5.18 -11.10
N ILE A 18 12.44 4.06 -10.72
CA ILE A 18 12.08 2.70 -11.16
C ILE A 18 12.05 1.77 -9.94
N LEU A 19 10.91 1.11 -9.74
CA LEU A 19 10.74 0.02 -8.77
C LEU A 19 10.62 -1.31 -9.53
N LYS A 20 11.62 -2.20 -9.41
CA LYS A 20 11.60 -3.54 -10.01
C LYS A 20 11.09 -4.55 -8.99
N THR A 21 9.78 -4.77 -8.96
CA THR A 21 9.12 -5.65 -7.98
C THR A 21 8.29 -6.72 -8.68
N ARG A 22 7.94 -7.79 -7.95
CA ARG A 22 7.11 -8.88 -8.48
C ARG A 22 5.66 -8.41 -8.62
N LYS A 23 5.07 -8.62 -9.81
CA LYS A 23 3.64 -8.36 -10.03
C LYS A 23 2.79 -9.24 -9.09
N ARG A 24 1.84 -8.59 -8.41
CA ARG A 24 0.83 -9.22 -7.55
C ARG A 24 -0.55 -9.18 -8.24
N GLU A 25 -1.62 -9.34 -7.47
CA GLU A 25 -3.01 -9.21 -7.92
C GLU A 25 -3.30 -7.91 -8.70
N HIS A 26 -4.34 -7.95 -9.53
CA HIS A 26 -4.66 -6.82 -10.41
C HIS A 26 -4.84 -5.52 -9.62
N SER A 27 -4.24 -4.44 -10.15
CA SER A 27 -4.25 -3.10 -9.58
C SER A 27 -3.55 -2.94 -8.21
N ARG A 28 -3.04 -4.02 -7.58
CA ARG A 28 -2.23 -3.91 -6.34
C ARG A 28 -0.88 -3.27 -6.64
N LYS A 29 -0.59 -2.19 -5.94
CA LYS A 29 0.68 -1.48 -6.01
C LYS A 29 1.73 -2.25 -5.19
N PRO A 30 3.03 -2.15 -5.53
CA PRO A 30 4.07 -2.79 -4.74
C PRO A 30 4.18 -2.16 -3.35
N ASP A 31 4.47 -2.97 -2.32
CA ASP A 31 4.55 -2.49 -0.94
C ASP A 31 5.76 -1.55 -0.76
N GLU A 32 6.82 -1.75 -1.54
CA GLU A 32 8.04 -0.93 -1.57
C GLU A 32 7.75 0.52 -1.96
N ALA A 33 6.62 0.81 -2.61
CA ALA A 33 6.22 2.17 -2.93
C ALA A 33 5.96 3.00 -1.66
N TYR A 34 5.43 2.39 -0.60
CA TYR A 34 5.12 3.10 0.63
C TYR A 34 6.38 3.48 1.42
N GLU A 35 7.32 2.55 1.57
CA GLU A 35 8.63 2.81 2.20
C GLU A 35 9.36 3.96 1.47
N LEU A 36 9.26 3.96 0.14
CA LEU A 36 9.81 5.04 -0.66
C LEU A 36 9.14 6.39 -0.32
N ILE A 37 7.80 6.44 -0.27
CA ILE A 37 7.08 7.68 0.03
C ILE A 37 7.43 8.19 1.43
N GLU A 38 7.46 7.30 2.43
CA GLU A 38 7.81 7.63 3.82
C GLU A 38 9.24 8.16 3.95
N SER A 39 10.21 7.60 3.21
CA SER A 39 11.58 8.12 3.19
C SER A 39 11.71 9.49 2.49
N CYS A 40 10.81 9.77 1.54
CA CYS A 40 10.87 10.94 0.68
C CYS A 40 10.05 12.12 1.19
N SER A 41 9.09 11.89 2.10
CA SER A 41 8.14 12.91 2.54
C SER A 41 7.91 12.82 4.05
N PRO A 42 7.87 13.96 4.76
CA PRO A 42 7.36 13.95 6.13
C PRO A 42 5.86 13.60 6.13
N GLY A 43 5.40 12.89 7.15
CA GLY A 43 3.97 12.69 7.39
C GLY A 43 3.21 14.00 7.72
N PRO A 44 1.88 13.95 7.89
CA PRO A 44 1.03 12.76 7.83
C PRO A 44 0.82 12.23 6.40
N TYR A 45 0.49 10.94 6.28
CA TYR A 45 0.29 10.26 4.99
C TYR A 45 -1.19 9.95 4.72
N LEU A 46 -1.60 10.06 3.45
CA LEU A 46 -2.96 9.77 2.99
C LEU A 46 -2.92 8.88 1.73
N GLU A 47 -3.61 7.74 1.77
CA GLU A 47 -3.89 6.92 0.59
C GLU A 47 -5.36 7.09 0.19
N MET A 48 -5.58 7.55 -1.05
CA MET A 48 -6.91 7.65 -1.65
C MET A 48 -7.17 6.46 -2.56
N PHE A 49 -8.42 5.98 -2.56
CA PHE A 49 -8.86 4.76 -3.24
C PHE A 49 -8.15 3.50 -2.73
N ALA A 50 -7.82 3.51 -1.43
CA ALA A 50 -7.18 2.40 -0.76
C ALA A 50 -8.07 1.15 -0.78
N ARG A 51 -7.43 -0.01 -0.90
CA ARG A 51 -8.05 -1.34 -0.85
C ARG A 51 -7.45 -2.18 0.28
N GLY A 52 -7.35 -1.55 1.44
CA GLY A 52 -6.71 -2.05 2.65
C GLY A 52 -6.18 -0.88 3.50
N SER A 53 -6.04 -1.12 4.80
CA SER A 53 -5.44 -0.16 5.74
C SER A 53 -3.93 -0.37 5.87
N ARG A 54 -3.20 0.70 6.19
CA ARG A 54 -1.78 0.64 6.52
C ARG A 54 -1.48 1.48 7.75
N ASP A 55 -0.70 0.92 8.66
CA ASP A 55 -0.30 1.62 9.88
C ASP A 55 0.44 2.91 9.55
N GLY A 56 0.09 3.99 10.25
CA GLY A 56 0.68 5.33 10.02
C GLY A 56 0.10 6.08 8.81
N TRP A 57 -0.83 5.48 8.07
CA TRP A 57 -1.52 6.12 6.94
C TRP A 57 -3.00 6.34 7.24
N ALA A 58 -3.51 7.52 6.91
CA ALA A 58 -4.94 7.70 6.74
C ALA A 58 -5.34 7.07 5.41
N THR A 59 -6.29 6.13 5.42
CA THR A 59 -6.77 5.47 4.22
C THR A 59 -8.21 5.86 3.93
N TRP A 60 -8.50 6.21 2.67
CA TRP A 60 -9.83 6.57 2.22
C TRP A 60 -10.18 5.80 0.96
N GLY A 61 -11.30 5.08 0.97
CA GLY A 61 -11.78 4.32 -0.17
C GLY A 61 -12.94 3.39 0.19
N ASN A 62 -13.74 3.01 -0.80
CA ASN A 62 -14.93 2.15 -0.58
C ASN A 62 -14.60 0.72 -0.11
N GLN A 63 -13.32 0.31 -0.18
CA GLN A 63 -12.82 -0.99 0.26
C GLN A 63 -11.59 -0.84 1.16
N ALA A 64 -11.45 0.30 1.84
CA ALA A 64 -10.28 0.58 2.68
C ALA A 64 -10.22 -0.33 3.92
N ASP A 65 -11.37 -0.64 4.53
CA ASP A 65 -11.44 -1.42 5.78
C ASP A 65 -11.35 -2.94 5.54
N ALA A 66 -11.88 -3.41 4.42
CA ALA A 66 -11.83 -4.81 4.02
C ALA A 66 -11.78 -4.94 2.51
N TYR A 67 -10.73 -5.59 2.00
CA TYR A 67 -10.58 -5.92 0.58
C TYR A 67 -10.46 -7.41 0.39
N SER A 68 -11.34 -7.96 -0.45
CA SER A 68 -11.23 -9.31 -0.97
C SER A 68 -11.55 -9.27 -2.46
N PRO A 69 -10.68 -9.78 -3.34
CA PRO A 69 -10.99 -9.89 -4.77
C PRO A 69 -12.10 -10.94 -4.99
N ASP A 70 -13.16 -10.57 -5.70
CA ASP A 70 -14.30 -11.45 -6.06
C ASP A 70 -14.20 -12.01 -7.50
N TRP A 71 -13.09 -11.76 -8.21
CA TRP A 71 -12.81 -12.23 -9.57
C TRP A 71 -11.56 -13.12 -9.66
N PRO A 72 -11.41 -13.94 -10.73
CA PRO A 72 -10.19 -14.75 -10.94
C PRO A 72 -8.95 -13.86 -11.01
N THR A 73 -8.05 -13.99 -10.04
CA THR A 73 -6.83 -13.17 -9.92
C THR A 73 -5.55 -14.02 -10.01
N TYR A 74 -4.40 -13.36 -10.10
CA TYR A 74 -3.10 -14.03 -10.20
C TYR A 74 -2.78 -14.83 -8.94
N ALA A 75 -2.04 -15.93 -9.08
CA ALA A 75 -1.67 -16.82 -7.97
C ALA A 75 -1.00 -16.13 -6.77
N ASN A 76 -0.32 -15.00 -6.98
CA ASN A 76 0.28 -14.21 -5.89
C ASN A 76 -0.69 -13.09 -5.45
N HIS A 77 -1.83 -13.48 -4.89
CA HIS A 77 -2.83 -12.56 -4.36
C HIS A 77 -2.87 -12.60 -2.83
N SER A 78 -3.47 -11.58 -2.22
CA SER A 78 -3.49 -11.38 -0.77
C SER A 78 -4.19 -12.50 0.03
N GLN A 79 -4.98 -13.35 -0.63
CA GLN A 79 -5.65 -14.50 -0.02
C GLN A 79 -4.88 -15.82 -0.21
N ALA A 80 -3.75 -15.85 -0.95
CA ALA A 80 -3.01 -17.09 -1.19
C ALA A 80 -2.43 -17.72 0.10
N GLU A 81 -2.26 -16.93 1.15
CA GLU A 81 -1.75 -17.35 2.46
C GLU A 81 -2.81 -17.29 3.58
N VAL A 82 -4.07 -16.94 3.25
CA VAL A 82 -5.14 -16.92 4.26
C VAL A 82 -5.60 -18.36 4.47
N ASP A 83 -5.10 -18.97 5.55
CA ASP A 83 -5.57 -20.26 6.02
C ASP A 83 -7.02 -20.16 6.49
N VAL A 84 -7.95 -20.70 5.69
CA VAL A 84 -9.39 -20.72 5.97
C VAL A 84 -9.73 -21.41 7.29
N ASP A 85 -8.90 -22.34 7.79
CA ASP A 85 -9.14 -23.00 9.08
C ASP A 85 -8.91 -22.04 10.27
N SER A 86 -8.04 -21.03 10.13
CA SER A 86 -7.77 -20.05 11.19
C SER A 86 -8.96 -19.12 11.51
N LEU A 87 -9.92 -19.01 10.58
CA LEU A 87 -11.15 -18.22 10.74
C LEU A 87 -12.29 -19.00 11.40
N LEU A 88 -12.27 -20.34 11.33
CA LEU A 88 -13.30 -21.21 11.90
C LEU A 88 -13.05 -21.57 13.38
N VAL A 89 -11.83 -21.38 13.88
CA VAL A 89 -11.47 -21.68 15.29
C VAL A 89 -11.87 -20.56 16.27
N LYS A 90 -12.40 -19.43 15.78
CA LYS A 90 -12.79 -18.26 16.61
C LYS A 90 -14.30 -18.05 16.78
N ALA A 91 -15.12 -19.08 16.54
CA ALA A 91 -16.56 -19.07 16.83
C ALA A 91 -16.86 -19.73 18.19
#